data_AF-U2N2C5-F1
#
_entry.id   AF-U2N2C5-F1
#
_cell.length_a   1.000
_cell.length_b   1.000
_cell.length_c   1.000
_cell.angle_alpha   90.00
_cell.angle_beta   90.00
_cell.angle_gamma   90.00
#
_symmetry.space_group_name_H-M   'P 1'
#
loop_
_entity.id
_entity.type
_entity.pdbx_description
1 polymer ?
#
loop_
_entity_poly.entity_id
_entity_poly.type
_entity_poly.pdbx_seq_one_letter_code
_entity_poly.pdbx_strand_id
1 'polypeptide(L)'
;MLSPEFHYGFEYDSTYPKVEYMTTEINFEKINKVDNTLNFTPDFQNIVDQNMTQNIPSFIATKINKEIFKNRNKTIGEVIDKVCDDINSIFSIMNLDIKLVGLSETSETKPIFRNGLGKEFDITGLSSGEKQLFLRALALKFLEVNNSIILIDEPEISLHPEWQSKIIDVYKSIGNNNQLIIATHSPHVIGNITANELRVMKKDNSGIRLIDNDKLNETYGRSIGDILSTTMKLNSLRNSDITEKLNSKS
;
A
#
# COMPACT_ATOMS: atom_id res chain seq x y z
N MET A 1 16.57 -32.24 32.74
CA MET A 1 15.99 -31.12 33.51
C MET A 1 16.66 -29.87 32.96
N LEU A 2 16.05 -29.25 31.95
CA LEU A 2 16.58 -28.06 31.29
C LEU A 2 15.73 -26.88 31.76
N SER A 3 16.40 -25.88 32.31
CA SER A 3 15.82 -24.64 32.82
C SER A 3 15.14 -23.86 31.68
N PRO A 4 14.03 -23.15 31.93
CA PRO A 4 13.47 -22.25 30.94
C PRO A 4 14.26 -20.95 30.92
N GLU A 5 14.92 -20.66 29.81
CA GLU A 5 15.47 -19.33 29.54
C GLU A 5 14.31 -18.36 29.30
N PHE A 6 14.17 -17.38 30.19
CA PHE A 6 13.29 -16.24 30.00
C PHE A 6 13.94 -15.31 28.96
N HIS A 7 13.48 -15.38 27.72
CA HIS A 7 13.81 -14.36 26.70
C HIS A 7 12.93 -13.12 26.91
N TYR A 8 13.44 -12.17 27.68
CA TYR A 8 12.98 -10.78 27.65
C TYR A 8 13.83 -10.02 26.61
N GLY A 9 13.32 -9.94 25.38
CA GLY A 9 13.95 -9.16 24.30
C GLY A 9 13.49 -9.60 22.93
N PHE A 10 12.51 -8.90 22.34
CA PHE A 10 12.22 -9.03 20.92
C PHE A 10 13.19 -8.15 20.13
N GLU A 11 14.36 -8.71 19.80
CA GLU A 11 15.06 -8.28 18.59
C GLU A 11 14.24 -8.77 17.40
N TYR A 12 13.69 -7.82 16.64
CA TYR A 12 13.02 -8.12 15.38
C TYR A 12 14.06 -8.61 14.39
N ASP A 13 14.06 -9.92 14.11
CA ASP A 13 15.06 -10.49 13.22
C ASP A 13 14.72 -10.19 11.75
N SER A 14 15.30 -9.09 11.25
CA SER A 14 15.25 -8.68 9.85
C SER A 14 15.93 -9.65 8.88
N THR A 15 16.55 -10.75 9.37
CA THR A 15 17.31 -11.67 8.53
C THR A 15 16.47 -12.77 7.89
N TYR A 16 15.29 -13.10 8.43
CA TYR A 16 14.45 -14.16 7.86
C TYR A 16 13.50 -13.65 6.78
N PRO A 17 13.43 -14.32 5.62
CA PRO A 17 12.50 -13.95 4.57
C PRO A 17 11.05 -14.20 4.99
N LYS A 18 10.15 -13.32 4.56
CA LYS A 18 8.72 -13.36 4.89
C LYS A 18 7.84 -13.25 3.66
N VAL A 19 6.59 -13.67 3.79
CA VAL A 19 5.54 -13.51 2.78
C VAL A 19 4.46 -12.60 3.33
N GLU A 20 4.22 -11.49 2.66
CA GLU A 20 3.26 -10.47 3.06
C GLU A 20 2.16 -10.41 2.01
N TYR A 21 0.94 -10.84 2.34
CA TYR A 21 -0.18 -10.84 1.40
C TYR A 21 -1.20 -9.76 1.74
N MET A 22 -1.45 -8.84 0.81
CA MET A 22 -2.47 -7.79 0.94
C MET A 22 -3.70 -8.14 0.10
N THR A 23 -4.86 -8.20 0.74
CA THR A 23 -6.12 -8.60 0.11
C THR A 23 -6.79 -7.47 -0.69
N THR A 24 -7.58 -7.87 -1.68
CA THR A 24 -8.37 -7.02 -2.59
C THR A 24 -9.32 -6.06 -1.87
N GLU A 25 -10.12 -6.59 -0.93
CA GLU A 25 -11.09 -5.81 -0.16
C GLU A 25 -10.61 -5.65 1.28
N ILE A 26 -10.58 -4.40 1.71
CA ILE A 26 -10.31 -4.03 3.10
C ILE A 26 -11.37 -2.99 3.45
N ASN A 27 -12.34 -3.35 4.28
CA ASN A 27 -13.42 -2.43 4.65
C ASN A 27 -13.00 -1.56 5.85
N PHE A 28 -12.83 -0.26 5.59
CA PHE A 28 -12.28 0.70 6.55
C PHE A 28 -13.33 1.44 7.39
N GLU A 29 -14.61 1.06 7.33
CA GLU A 29 -15.68 1.79 8.03
C GLU A 29 -15.64 1.65 9.55
N LYS A 30 -14.97 0.62 10.08
CA LYS A 30 -14.90 0.34 11.53
C LYS A 30 -13.50 0.53 12.07
N ILE A 31 -13.05 1.77 12.21
CA ILE A 31 -11.83 2.06 12.96
C ILE A 31 -12.14 1.88 14.45
N ASN A 32 -11.46 0.94 15.11
CA ASN A 32 -11.67 0.64 16.53
C ASN A 32 -11.05 1.72 17.42
N LYS A 33 -11.41 1.69 18.71
CA LYS A 33 -10.79 2.53 19.72
C LYS A 33 -9.28 2.25 19.75
N VAL A 34 -8.49 3.32 19.88
CA VAL A 34 -7.03 3.22 19.86
C VAL A 34 -6.52 2.55 21.13
N ASP A 35 -5.73 1.50 20.96
CA ASP A 35 -4.99 0.80 22.02
C ASP A 35 -3.50 1.09 21.86
N ASN A 36 -2.95 1.86 22.79
CA ASN A 36 -1.54 2.29 22.76
C ASN A 36 -0.55 1.16 23.09
N THR A 37 -1.04 -0.02 23.48
CA THR A 37 -0.24 -1.20 23.88
C THR A 37 -0.31 -2.37 22.90
N LEU A 38 -0.89 -2.15 21.71
CA LEU A 38 -1.07 -3.20 20.72
C LEU A 38 0.28 -3.73 20.23
N ASN A 39 0.58 -4.98 20.58
CA ASN A 39 1.76 -5.69 20.09
C ASN A 39 1.38 -6.55 18.90
N PHE A 40 1.96 -6.24 17.74
CA PHE A 40 1.94 -7.10 16.56
C PHE A 40 3.29 -7.83 16.46
N THR A 41 3.24 -9.15 16.32
CA THR A 41 4.44 -9.97 16.10
C THR A 41 4.31 -10.57 14.70
N PRO A 42 5.13 -10.13 13.72
CA PRO A 42 5.05 -10.68 12.38
C PRO A 42 5.49 -12.14 12.35
N ASP A 43 4.69 -12.98 11.73
CA ASP A 43 5.00 -14.37 11.41
C ASP A 43 5.74 -14.48 10.06
N PHE A 44 6.11 -15.71 9.67
CA PHE A 44 6.66 -15.99 8.34
C PHE A 44 5.69 -15.57 7.22
N GLN A 45 4.38 -15.78 7.43
CA GLN A 45 3.34 -15.34 6.52
C GLN A 45 2.39 -14.40 7.27
N ASN A 46 2.25 -13.16 6.81
CA ASN A 46 1.26 -12.24 7.33
C ASN A 46 0.26 -11.84 6.25
N ILE A 47 -0.97 -11.56 6.69
CA ILE A 47 -2.05 -11.12 5.83
C ILE A 47 -2.46 -9.72 6.25
N VAL A 48 -2.32 -8.77 5.35
CA VAL A 48 -2.84 -7.41 5.49
C VAL A 48 -4.30 -7.44 5.06
N ASP A 49 -5.19 -7.60 6.03
CA ASP A 49 -6.63 -7.65 5.86
C ASP A 49 -7.36 -6.50 6.59
N GLN A 50 -8.68 -6.58 6.64
CA GLN A 50 -9.50 -5.64 7.39
C GLN A 50 -9.16 -5.61 8.89
N ASN A 51 -8.88 -6.75 9.52
CA ASN A 51 -8.60 -6.80 10.95
C ASN A 51 -7.29 -6.08 11.29
N MET A 52 -6.26 -6.26 10.48
CA MET A 52 -4.99 -5.55 10.65
C MET A 52 -5.16 -4.04 10.44
N THR A 53 -5.87 -3.65 9.39
CA THR A 53 -5.97 -2.23 9.04
C THR A 53 -6.82 -1.40 9.99
N GLN A 54 -7.84 -1.98 10.62
CA GLN A 54 -8.62 -1.32 11.69
C GLN A 54 -7.75 -0.91 12.89
N ASN A 55 -6.60 -1.55 13.06
CA ASN A 55 -5.67 -1.30 14.15
C ASN A 55 -4.53 -0.33 13.80
N ILE A 56 -4.48 0.21 12.57
CA ILE A 56 -3.43 1.13 12.14
C ILE A 56 -3.28 2.37 13.05
N PRO A 57 -4.37 3.02 13.51
CA PRO A 57 -4.23 4.12 14.48
C PRO A 57 -3.49 3.72 15.76
N SER A 58 -3.77 2.51 16.26
CA SER A 58 -3.06 1.90 17.39
C SER A 58 -1.60 1.66 17.06
N PHE A 59 -1.28 1.12 15.88
CA PHE A 59 0.11 0.94 15.45
C PHE A 59 0.90 2.25 15.35
N ILE A 60 0.30 3.33 14.84
CA ILE A 60 0.92 4.66 14.81
C ILE A 60 1.24 5.12 16.24
N ALA A 61 0.25 5.06 17.14
CA ALA A 61 0.42 5.48 18.53
C ALA A 61 1.48 4.64 19.25
N THR A 62 1.43 3.31 19.12
CA THR A 62 2.41 2.40 19.71
C THR A 62 3.83 2.62 19.16
N LYS A 63 3.98 2.86 17.85
CA LYS A 63 5.29 3.13 17.24
C LYS A 63 5.89 4.43 17.76
N ILE A 64 5.10 5.50 17.83
CA ILE A 64 5.53 6.79 18.41
C ILE A 64 5.98 6.59 19.86
N ASN A 65 5.16 5.93 20.69
CA ASN A 65 5.50 5.64 22.08
C ASN A 65 6.80 4.83 22.19
N LYS A 66 6.96 3.77 21.40
CA LYS A 66 8.16 2.92 21.38
C LYS A 66 9.41 3.72 21.00
N GLU A 67 9.33 4.58 20.00
CA GLU A 67 10.45 5.42 19.57
C GLU A 67 10.81 6.48 20.62
N ILE A 68 9.84 7.05 21.33
CA ILE A 68 10.09 7.96 22.46
C ILE A 68 10.92 7.26 23.54
N PHE A 69 10.56 6.02 23.91
CA PHE A 69 11.28 5.26 24.93
C PHE A 69 12.70 4.85 24.51
N LYS A 70 12.92 4.60 23.21
CA LYS A 70 14.24 4.27 22.65
C LYS A 70 15.17 5.48 22.56
N ASN A 71 14.64 6.67 22.25
CA ASN A 71 15.42 7.87 21.97
C ASN A 71 15.37 8.86 23.16
N ARG A 72 15.75 8.41 24.37
CA ARG A 72 15.65 9.21 25.61
C ARG A 72 16.48 10.49 25.63
N ASN A 73 17.43 10.63 24.69
CA ASN A 73 18.31 11.78 24.55
C ASN A 73 17.76 12.89 23.63
N LYS A 74 16.60 12.66 22.99
CA LYS A 74 15.93 13.64 22.11
C LYS A 74 14.68 14.19 22.78
N THR A 75 14.21 15.34 22.31
CA THR A 75 12.90 15.84 22.73
C THR A 75 11.78 14.96 22.18
N ILE A 76 10.66 14.89 22.90
CA ILE A 76 9.49 14.14 22.46
C ILE A 76 9.00 14.64 21.09
N GLY A 77 9.01 15.96 20.88
CA GLY A 77 8.65 16.60 19.60
C GLY A 77 9.50 16.09 18.44
N GLU A 78 10.83 16.12 18.56
CA GLU A 78 11.73 15.64 17.50
C GLU A 78 11.51 14.16 17.14
N VAL A 79 11.13 13.34 18.12
CA VAL A 79 10.84 11.92 17.88
C VAL A 79 9.51 11.75 17.16
N ILE A 80 8.47 12.48 17.57
CA ILE A 80 7.17 12.49 16.89
C ILE A 80 7.33 12.98 15.45
N ASP A 81 8.03 14.10 15.24
CA ASP A 81 8.27 14.68 13.93
C ASP A 81 8.97 13.69 13.01
N LYS A 82 9.99 12.98 13.50
CA LYS A 82 10.69 11.94 12.71
C LYS A 82 9.75 10.82 12.26
N VAL A 83 8.87 10.33 13.13
CA VAL A 83 7.90 9.28 12.76
C VAL A 83 6.86 9.83 11.79
N CYS A 84 6.40 11.06 12.00
CA CYS A 84 5.47 11.73 11.10
C CYS A 84 6.08 11.95 9.72
N ASP A 85 7.32 12.42 9.63
CA ASP A 85 8.05 12.63 8.37
C ASP A 85 8.24 11.33 7.60
N ASP A 86 8.57 10.24 8.30
CA ASP A 86 8.68 8.92 7.70
C ASP A 86 7.33 8.48 7.09
N ILE A 87 6.21 8.69 7.78
CA ILE A 87 4.88 8.41 7.24
C ILE A 87 4.51 9.36 6.09
N ASN A 88 4.82 10.65 6.23
CA ASN A 88 4.52 11.70 5.26
C ASN A 88 5.30 11.55 3.94
N SER A 89 6.41 10.81 3.94
CA SER A 89 7.11 10.45 2.70
C SER A 89 6.19 9.71 1.71
N ILE A 90 5.30 8.84 2.21
CA ILE A 90 4.31 8.11 1.39
C ILE A 90 3.31 9.09 0.76
N PHE A 91 2.78 10.02 1.56
CA PHE A 91 1.86 11.04 1.09
C PHE A 91 2.48 11.95 0.03
N SER A 92 3.78 12.22 0.17
CA SER A 92 4.54 13.05 -0.76
C SER A 92 4.68 12.37 -2.13
N ILE A 93 4.93 11.05 -2.18
CA ILE A 93 4.95 10.28 -3.45
C ILE A 93 3.62 10.44 -4.19
N MET A 94 2.51 10.49 -3.45
CA MET A 94 1.16 10.52 -3.98
C MET A 94 0.65 11.94 -4.30
N ASN A 95 1.44 12.99 -4.01
CA ASN A 95 1.05 14.39 -4.07
C ASN A 95 -0.23 14.69 -3.26
N LEU A 96 -0.40 14.05 -2.10
CA LEU A 96 -1.53 14.33 -1.22
C LEU A 96 -1.28 15.63 -0.45
N ASP A 97 -2.31 16.48 -0.41
CA ASP A 97 -2.30 17.72 0.38
C ASP A 97 -2.69 17.44 1.85
N ILE A 98 -2.09 16.41 2.43
CA ILE A 98 -2.35 15.92 3.78
C ILE A 98 -1.03 15.50 4.43
N LYS A 99 -0.87 15.84 5.71
CA LYS A 99 0.26 15.42 6.54
C LYS A 99 -0.22 14.88 7.87
N LEU A 100 0.37 13.78 8.33
CA LEU A 100 0.33 13.38 9.72
C LEU A 100 1.19 14.38 10.53
N VAL A 101 0.63 14.93 11.60
CA VAL A 101 1.30 15.94 12.45
C VAL A 101 1.50 15.49 13.90
N GLY A 102 0.99 14.31 14.26
CA GLY A 102 1.21 13.72 15.57
C GLY A 102 0.01 12.95 16.07
N LEU A 103 -0.18 12.96 17.40
CA LEU A 103 -1.27 12.32 18.11
C LEU A 103 -2.11 13.36 18.84
N SER A 104 -3.40 13.08 19.04
CA SER A 104 -4.28 13.95 19.82
C SER A 104 -3.86 14.00 21.29
N GLU A 105 -4.00 15.17 21.90
CA GLU A 105 -3.79 15.40 23.34
C GLU A 105 -5.00 14.96 24.19
N THR A 106 -5.95 14.21 23.61
CA THR A 106 -7.20 13.79 24.25
C THR A 106 -7.08 12.41 24.91
N SER A 107 -8.09 12.02 25.68
CA SER A 107 -8.17 10.71 26.34
C SER A 107 -8.19 9.52 25.39
N GLU A 108 -8.51 9.74 24.11
CA GLU A 108 -8.35 8.77 23.04
C GLU A 108 -7.23 9.24 22.13
N THR A 109 -6.00 8.75 22.38
CA THR A 109 -4.83 9.06 21.56
C THR A 109 -5.10 8.63 20.11
N LYS A 110 -5.26 9.58 19.19
CA LYS A 110 -5.56 9.31 17.77
C LYS A 110 -4.56 10.03 16.87
N PRO A 111 -4.17 9.45 15.72
CA PRO A 111 -3.40 10.18 14.71
C PRO A 111 -4.14 11.44 14.25
N ILE A 112 -3.44 12.56 14.24
CA ILE A 112 -3.94 13.86 13.76
C ILE A 112 -3.30 14.21 12.44
N PHE A 113 -4.15 14.58 11.48
CA PHE A 113 -3.77 15.01 10.15
C PHE A 113 -4.06 16.49 9.97
N ARG A 114 -3.28 17.14 9.11
CA ARG A 114 -3.47 18.52 8.69
C ARG A 114 -3.51 18.58 7.17
N ASN A 115 -4.49 19.27 6.60
CA ASN A 115 -4.54 19.55 5.15
C ASN A 115 -3.82 20.85 4.78
N GLY A 116 -3.70 21.17 3.49
CA GLY A 116 -3.04 22.40 3.02
C GLY A 116 -3.73 23.71 3.40
N LEU A 117 -4.99 23.64 3.86
CA LEU A 117 -5.69 24.80 4.45
C LEU A 117 -5.35 24.99 5.94
N GLY A 118 -4.47 24.15 6.51
CA GLY A 118 -4.10 24.18 7.92
C GLY A 118 -5.16 23.60 8.86
N LYS A 119 -6.23 23.00 8.33
CA LYS A 119 -7.27 22.38 9.15
C LYS A 119 -6.79 21.03 9.67
N GLU A 120 -6.88 20.84 10.98
CA GLU A 120 -6.58 19.57 11.63
C GLU A 120 -7.83 18.72 11.84
N PHE A 121 -7.66 17.40 11.70
CA PHE A 121 -8.71 16.41 11.84
C PHE A 121 -8.10 15.03 12.15
N ASP A 122 -8.89 14.14 12.74
CA ASP A 122 -8.46 12.75 12.96
C ASP A 122 -8.62 11.90 11.70
N ILE A 123 -8.23 10.63 11.76
CA ILE A 123 -8.32 9.69 10.63
C ILE A 123 -9.73 9.57 10.02
N THR A 124 -10.79 9.87 10.76
CA THR A 124 -12.17 9.80 10.25
C THR A 124 -12.47 10.89 9.22
N GLY A 125 -11.73 12.00 9.26
CA GLY A 125 -11.87 13.12 8.32
C GLY A 125 -11.22 12.90 6.95
N LEU A 126 -10.43 11.82 6.77
CA LEU A 126 -9.88 11.46 5.46
C LEU A 126 -11.00 10.97 4.50
N SER A 127 -10.84 11.27 3.20
CA SER A 127 -11.70 10.68 2.15
C SER A 127 -11.51 9.17 2.08
N SER A 128 -12.46 8.45 1.46
CA SER A 128 -12.37 6.99 1.32
C SER A 128 -11.11 6.53 0.59
N GLY A 129 -10.75 7.22 -0.51
CA GLY A 129 -9.53 6.93 -1.28
C GLY A 129 -8.25 7.20 -0.47
N GLU A 130 -8.20 8.30 0.26
CA GLU A 130 -7.06 8.61 1.15
C GLU A 130 -6.93 7.59 2.27
N LYS A 131 -8.03 7.18 2.91
CA LYS A 131 -8.03 6.12 3.93
C LYS A 131 -7.47 4.83 3.37
N GLN A 132 -7.95 4.39 2.21
CA GLN A 132 -7.53 3.14 1.61
C GLN A 132 -6.03 3.13 1.29
N LEU A 133 -5.54 4.19 0.66
CA LEU A 133 -4.14 4.36 0.35
C LEU A 133 -3.28 4.40 1.62
N PHE A 134 -3.66 5.25 2.57
CA PHE A 134 -2.95 5.44 3.82
C PHE A 134 -2.84 4.15 4.62
N LEU A 135 -3.96 3.46 4.82
CA LEU A 135 -4.02 2.27 5.67
C LEU A 135 -3.27 1.10 5.03
N ARG A 136 -3.32 0.93 3.70
CA ARG A 136 -2.57 -0.10 2.98
C ARG A 136 -1.06 0.13 3.05
N ALA A 137 -0.61 1.34 2.71
CA ALA A 137 0.81 1.66 2.69
C ALA A 137 1.41 1.60 4.11
N LEU A 138 0.67 2.09 5.11
CA LEU A 138 1.09 1.99 6.50
C LEU A 138 1.11 0.57 7.02
N ALA A 139 0.15 -0.28 6.64
CA ALA A 139 0.15 -1.67 7.08
C ALA A 139 1.46 -2.36 6.73
N LEU A 140 1.91 -2.24 5.48
CA LEU A 140 3.20 -2.79 5.05
C LEU A 140 4.38 -2.14 5.80
N LYS A 141 4.32 -0.84 6.06
CA LYS A 141 5.37 -0.14 6.80
C LYS A 141 5.47 -0.60 8.27
N PHE A 142 4.34 -0.87 8.92
CA PHE A 142 4.29 -1.38 10.30
C PHE A 142 4.72 -2.83 10.43
N LEU A 143 4.56 -3.63 9.38
CA LEU A 143 5.13 -4.96 9.30
C LEU A 143 6.66 -4.94 9.23
N GLU A 144 7.30 -3.76 9.11
CA GLU A 144 8.74 -3.59 8.97
C GLU A 144 9.30 -4.55 7.90
N VAL A 145 8.59 -4.62 6.76
CA VAL A 145 8.85 -5.57 5.66
C VAL A 145 10.24 -5.32 5.09
N ASN A 146 11.18 -6.19 5.41
CA ASN A 146 12.52 -6.18 4.85
C ASN A 146 12.86 -7.63 4.51
N ASN A 147 13.55 -7.84 3.39
CA ASN A 147 13.87 -9.18 2.90
C ASN A 147 12.61 -10.04 2.60
N SER A 148 11.51 -9.42 2.15
CA SER A 148 10.20 -10.06 2.01
C SER A 148 9.74 -10.24 0.57
N ILE A 149 8.88 -11.23 0.32
CA ILE A 149 8.01 -11.31 -0.85
C ILE A 149 6.68 -10.66 -0.47
N ILE A 150 6.29 -9.61 -1.18
CA ILE A 150 5.05 -8.88 -0.97
C ILE A 150 4.11 -9.18 -2.13
N LEU A 151 2.97 -9.78 -1.82
CA LEU A 151 1.91 -10.14 -2.75
C LEU A 151 0.76 -9.15 -2.57
N ILE A 152 0.38 -8.41 -3.62
CA ILE A 152 -0.70 -7.42 -3.54
C ILE A 152 -1.69 -7.69 -4.66
N ASP A 153 -2.96 -7.83 -4.29
CA ASP A 153 -4.05 -7.98 -5.25
C ASP A 153 -4.83 -6.67 -5.41
N GLU A 154 -5.01 -6.25 -6.65
CA GLU A 154 -5.76 -5.05 -7.07
C GLU A 154 -5.45 -3.81 -6.21
N PRO A 155 -4.19 -3.32 -6.21
CA PRO A 155 -3.80 -2.13 -5.45
C PRO A 155 -4.56 -0.85 -5.86
N GLU A 156 -5.15 -0.84 -7.06
CA GLU A 156 -5.87 0.30 -7.65
C GLU A 156 -7.29 0.52 -7.12
N ILE A 157 -7.87 -0.45 -6.41
CA ILE A 157 -9.30 -0.40 -6.04
C ILE A 157 -9.60 0.88 -5.26
N SER A 158 -10.66 1.58 -5.66
CA SER A 158 -11.11 2.88 -5.13
C SER A 158 -10.08 4.03 -5.17
N LEU A 159 -8.94 3.86 -5.85
CA LEU A 159 -7.97 4.94 -6.04
C LEU A 159 -8.32 5.79 -7.26
N HIS A 160 -8.09 7.09 -7.14
CA HIS A 160 -8.12 8.01 -8.28
C HIS A 160 -7.07 7.58 -9.34
N PRO A 161 -7.32 7.72 -10.65
CA PRO A 161 -6.38 7.30 -11.69
C PRO A 161 -4.95 7.85 -11.55
N GLU A 162 -4.82 9.09 -11.07
CA GLU A 162 -3.52 9.68 -10.77
C GLU A 162 -2.75 8.87 -9.70
N TRP A 163 -3.45 8.40 -8.68
CA TRP A 163 -2.88 7.59 -7.61
C TRP A 163 -2.59 6.16 -8.06
N GLN A 164 -3.44 5.58 -8.90
CA GLN A 164 -3.16 4.28 -9.52
C GLN A 164 -1.83 4.30 -10.30
N SER A 165 -1.47 5.44 -10.88
CA SER A 165 -0.21 5.60 -11.62
C SER A 165 1.03 5.65 -10.71
N LYS A 166 0.86 5.97 -9.43
CA LYS A 166 1.96 6.19 -8.45
C LYS A 166 2.04 5.11 -7.38
N ILE A 167 1.03 4.24 -7.28
CA ILE A 167 0.90 3.28 -6.18
C ILE A 167 2.06 2.28 -6.11
N ILE A 168 2.63 1.93 -7.26
CA ILE A 168 3.79 1.03 -7.34
C ILE A 168 5.03 1.69 -6.72
N ASP A 169 5.22 3.00 -6.92
CA ASP A 169 6.34 3.73 -6.34
C ASP A 169 6.24 3.81 -4.82
N VAL A 170 5.00 3.95 -4.30
CA VAL A 170 4.76 3.85 -2.85
C VAL A 170 5.22 2.50 -2.32
N TYR A 171 4.81 1.39 -2.93
CA TYR A 171 5.20 0.06 -2.45
C TYR A 171 6.70 -0.23 -2.65
N LYS A 172 7.31 0.26 -3.74
CA LYS A 172 8.77 0.19 -3.96
C LYS A 172 9.55 0.97 -2.90
N SER A 173 8.97 2.01 -2.31
CA SER A 173 9.61 2.80 -1.23
C SER A 173 9.56 2.14 0.15
N ILE A 174 8.77 1.08 0.32
CA ILE A 174 8.56 0.44 1.63
C ILE A 174 9.59 -0.67 1.84
N GLY A 175 10.46 -0.44 2.83
CA GLY A 175 11.45 -1.42 3.29
C GLY A 175 12.58 -1.67 2.29
N ASN A 176 13.44 -2.64 2.59
CA ASN A 176 14.62 -2.95 1.79
C ASN A 176 14.63 -4.42 1.36
N ASN A 177 15.21 -4.68 0.19
CA ASN A 177 15.37 -6.04 -0.37
C ASN A 177 14.05 -6.81 -0.49
N ASN A 178 12.98 -6.13 -0.93
CA ASN A 178 11.67 -6.75 -1.10
C ASN A 178 11.41 -7.11 -2.57
N GLN A 179 10.78 -8.26 -2.81
CA GLN A 179 10.23 -8.62 -4.12
C GLN A 179 8.72 -8.36 -4.12
N LEU A 180 8.26 -7.49 -5.02
CA LEU A 180 6.83 -7.21 -5.18
C LEU A 180 6.24 -8.04 -6.32
N ILE A 181 5.11 -8.70 -6.05
CA ILE A 181 4.29 -9.41 -7.03
C ILE A 181 2.88 -8.84 -6.92
N ILE A 182 2.41 -8.24 -8.00
CA ILE A 182 1.17 -7.48 -8.02
C ILE A 182 0.26 -8.01 -9.11
N ALA A 183 -0.97 -8.32 -8.75
CA ALA A 183 -2.06 -8.61 -9.68
C ALA A 183 -2.91 -7.35 -9.84
N THR A 184 -3.25 -7.00 -11.09
CA THR A 184 -3.93 -5.75 -11.43
C THR A 184 -4.68 -5.87 -12.74
N HIS A 185 -5.82 -5.19 -12.82
CA HIS A 185 -6.58 -4.96 -14.05
C HIS A 185 -6.50 -3.50 -14.52
N SER A 186 -5.71 -2.66 -13.87
CA SER A 186 -5.59 -1.24 -14.18
C SER A 186 -4.55 -0.96 -15.29
N PRO A 187 -4.96 -0.33 -16.41
CA PRO A 187 -4.00 0.14 -17.40
C PRO A 187 -3.10 1.27 -16.84
N HIS A 188 -3.54 1.98 -15.81
CA HIS A 188 -2.74 3.04 -15.17
C HIS A 188 -1.56 2.46 -14.38
N VAL A 189 -1.76 1.31 -13.73
CA VAL A 189 -0.67 0.57 -13.07
C VAL A 189 0.30 0.02 -14.13
N ILE A 190 -0.23 -0.64 -15.16
CA ILE A 190 0.57 -1.23 -16.25
C ILE A 190 1.42 -0.18 -16.97
N GLY A 191 0.90 1.04 -17.17
CA GLY A 191 1.63 2.11 -17.86
C GLY A 191 2.83 2.68 -17.10
N ASN A 192 2.99 2.33 -15.82
CA ASN A 192 4.09 2.78 -14.97
C ASN A 192 5.14 1.70 -14.69
N ILE A 193 5.03 0.54 -15.35
CA ILE A 193 6.03 -0.52 -15.31
C ILE A 193 6.57 -0.79 -16.71
N THR A 194 7.77 -1.35 -16.77
CA THR A 194 8.37 -1.81 -18.03
C THR A 194 7.82 -3.18 -18.43
N ALA A 195 7.89 -3.50 -19.72
CA ALA A 195 7.48 -4.82 -20.21
C ALA A 195 8.24 -6.00 -19.54
N ASN A 196 9.46 -5.77 -19.05
CA ASN A 196 10.25 -6.79 -18.35
C ASN A 196 9.69 -7.15 -16.96
N GLU A 197 9.06 -6.17 -16.30
CA GLU A 197 8.38 -6.32 -15.01
C GLU A 197 6.97 -6.92 -15.19
N LEU A 198 6.43 -6.93 -16.41
CA LEU A 198 5.07 -7.39 -16.69
C LEU A 198 5.01 -8.90 -16.96
N ARG A 199 3.93 -9.55 -16.50
CA ARG A 199 3.53 -10.89 -16.91
C ARG A 199 2.06 -10.86 -17.29
N VAL A 200 1.74 -11.22 -18.53
CA VAL A 200 0.34 -11.23 -19.01
C VAL A 200 -0.20 -12.65 -19.00
N MET A 201 -1.28 -12.85 -18.24
CA MET A 201 -2.01 -14.12 -18.17
C MET A 201 -3.20 -14.09 -19.12
N LYS A 202 -3.34 -15.13 -19.94
CA LYS A 202 -4.49 -15.33 -20.83
C LYS A 202 -5.19 -16.64 -20.49
N LYS A 203 -6.52 -16.59 -20.36
CA LYS A 203 -7.36 -17.77 -20.23
C LYS A 203 -7.87 -18.21 -21.60
N ASP A 204 -7.74 -19.48 -21.93
CA ASP A 204 -8.31 -20.12 -23.10
C ASP A 204 -9.04 -21.43 -22.74
N ASN A 205 -9.54 -22.16 -23.75
CA ASN A 205 -10.27 -23.42 -23.54
C ASN A 205 -9.42 -24.53 -22.89
N SER A 206 -8.09 -24.38 -22.88
CA SER A 206 -7.13 -25.34 -22.33
C SER A 206 -6.56 -24.93 -20.96
N GLY A 207 -6.94 -23.77 -20.42
CA GLY A 207 -6.51 -23.29 -19.11
C GLY A 207 -5.94 -21.87 -19.15
N ILE A 208 -4.97 -21.59 -18.27
CA ILE A 208 -4.27 -20.30 -18.18
C ILE A 208 -2.89 -20.46 -18.82
N ARG A 209 -2.52 -19.51 -19.68
CA ARG A 209 -1.20 -19.42 -20.30
C ARG A 209 -0.57 -18.06 -20.03
N LEU A 210 0.74 -18.04 -19.87
CA LEU A 210 1.53 -16.81 -19.84
C LEU A 210 1.92 -16.42 -21.27
N ILE A 211 1.85 -15.13 -21.56
CA ILE A 211 2.44 -14.57 -22.78
C ILE A 211 3.93 -14.35 -22.52
N ASP A 212 4.77 -14.81 -23.46
CA ASP A 212 6.21 -14.60 -23.38
C ASP A 212 6.57 -13.11 -23.43
N ASN A 213 7.51 -12.68 -22.59
CA ASN A 213 7.88 -11.27 -22.46
C ASN A 213 8.41 -10.64 -23.76
N ASP A 214 9.08 -11.42 -24.61
CA ASP A 214 9.59 -10.99 -25.91
C ASP A 214 8.48 -10.60 -26.91
N LYS A 215 7.25 -11.02 -26.63
CA LYS A 215 6.05 -10.67 -27.41
C LYS A 215 5.26 -9.50 -26.83
N LEU A 216 5.69 -8.96 -25.69
CA LEU A 216 5.05 -7.82 -25.05
C LEU A 216 5.58 -6.52 -25.66
N ASN A 217 4.67 -5.57 -25.89
CA ASN A 217 5.07 -4.21 -26.24
C ASN A 217 5.56 -3.51 -24.96
N GLU A 218 6.52 -2.58 -25.12
CA GLU A 218 6.87 -1.68 -24.03
C GLU A 218 5.64 -0.92 -23.54
N THR A 219 5.44 -0.91 -22.22
CA THR A 219 4.30 -0.31 -21.52
C THR A 219 4.67 1.00 -20.86
N TYR A 220 5.91 1.17 -20.39
CA TYR A 220 6.32 2.38 -19.70
C TYR A 220 6.25 3.60 -20.63
N GLY A 221 5.53 4.63 -20.19
CA GLY A 221 5.35 5.88 -20.96
C GLY A 221 4.40 5.78 -22.15
N ARG A 222 3.70 4.65 -22.34
CA ARG A 222 2.65 4.53 -23.36
C ARG A 222 1.36 5.19 -22.91
N SER A 223 0.54 5.59 -23.88
CA SER A 223 -0.80 6.07 -23.57
C SER A 223 -1.68 4.93 -23.05
N ILE A 224 -2.68 5.27 -22.24
CA ILE A 224 -3.66 4.30 -21.72
C ILE A 224 -4.37 3.58 -22.87
N GLY A 225 -4.71 4.29 -23.95
CA GLY A 225 -5.31 3.67 -25.14
C GLY A 225 -4.41 2.64 -25.82
N ASP A 226 -3.11 2.91 -25.89
CA ASP A 226 -2.14 1.97 -26.44
C ASP A 226 -2.04 0.72 -25.55
N ILE A 227 -1.99 0.88 -24.23
CA ILE A 227 -1.92 -0.25 -23.29
C ILE A 227 -3.19 -1.11 -23.40
N LEU A 228 -4.36 -0.47 -23.43
CA LEU A 228 -5.65 -1.12 -23.56
C LEU A 228 -5.75 -1.95 -24.85
N SER A 229 -5.29 -1.40 -25.97
CA SER A 229 -5.34 -2.09 -27.28
C SER A 229 -4.24 -3.16 -27.44
N THR A 230 -3.01 -2.84 -27.05
CA THR A 230 -1.84 -3.69 -27.35
C THR A 230 -1.60 -4.77 -26.30
N THR A 231 -1.69 -4.43 -25.01
CA THR A 231 -1.41 -5.33 -23.89
C THR A 231 -2.68 -6.03 -23.42
N MET A 232 -3.76 -5.27 -23.21
CA MET A 232 -5.05 -5.81 -22.73
C MET A 232 -5.95 -6.34 -23.85
N LYS A 233 -5.55 -6.15 -25.12
CA LYS A 233 -6.23 -6.68 -26.32
C LYS A 233 -7.71 -6.27 -26.43
N LEU A 234 -8.04 -5.03 -26.05
CA LEU A 234 -9.37 -4.46 -26.30
C LEU A 234 -9.59 -4.22 -27.79
N ASN A 235 -10.69 -4.75 -28.32
CA ASN A 235 -11.08 -4.60 -29.73
C ASN A 235 -11.41 -3.15 -30.11
N SER A 236 -11.87 -2.35 -29.14
CA SER A 236 -12.19 -0.94 -29.31
C SER A 236 -12.03 -0.20 -28.00
N LEU A 237 -11.60 1.05 -28.09
CA LEU A 237 -11.57 2.00 -26.97
C LEU A 237 -12.90 2.78 -26.85
N ARG A 238 -13.86 2.49 -27.74
CA ARG A 238 -15.20 3.08 -27.74
C ARG A 238 -16.22 2.06 -27.30
N ASN A 239 -17.40 2.55 -26.94
CA ASN A 239 -18.58 1.74 -26.69
C ASN A 239 -18.84 0.78 -27.88
N SER A 240 -19.33 -0.42 -27.57
CA SER A 240 -19.57 -1.47 -28.56
C SER A 240 -20.55 -1.02 -29.64
N ASP A 241 -21.65 -0.38 -29.27
CA ASP A 241 -22.68 0.10 -30.19
C ASP A 241 -22.16 1.15 -31.20
N ILE A 242 -21.30 2.07 -30.74
CA ILE A 242 -20.66 3.06 -31.61
C ILE A 242 -19.65 2.39 -32.54
N THR A 243 -18.90 1.42 -32.02
CA THR A 243 -17.93 0.65 -32.81
C THR A 243 -18.61 -0.13 -33.94
N GLU A 244 -19.72 -0.82 -33.64
CA GLU A 244 -20.53 -1.54 -34.63
C GLU A 244 -21.11 -0.61 -35.71
N LYS A 245 -21.61 0.57 -35.31
CA LYS A 245 -22.14 1.58 -36.26
C LYS A 245 -21.08 2.14 -37.20
N LEU A 246 -19.83 2.27 -36.75
CA LEU A 246 -18.72 2.74 -37.59
C LEU A 246 -18.23 1.63 -38.53
N ASN A 247 -18.13 0.39 -38.04
CA ASN A 247 -17.68 -0.74 -38.83
C ASN A 247 -18.70 -1.18 -39.90
N SER A 248 -20.00 -0.98 -39.66
CA SER A 248 -21.06 -1.29 -40.64
C SER A 248 -21.21 -0.25 -41.76
N LYS A 249 -20.48 0.88 -41.68
CA LYS A 249 -20.42 1.92 -42.73
C LYS A 249 -19.15 1.89 -43.58
N SER A 250 -18.25 0.94 -43.32
CA SER A 250 -16.99 0.71 -44.05
C SER A 250 -17.11 -0.53 -44.92
#